data_AF-A0A9W6TIH4-F1
#
_entry.id   AF-A0A9W6TIH4-F1
#
_cell.length_a   1.000
_cell.length_b   1.000
_cell.length_c   1.000
_cell.angle_alpha   90.00
_cell.angle_beta   90.00
_cell.angle_gamma   90.00
#
_symmetry.space_group_name_H-M   'P 1'
#
loop_
_entity.id
_entity.type
_entity.pdbx_description
1 polymer ?
#
loop_
_entity_poly.entity_id
_entity_poly.type
_entity_poly.pdbx_seq_one_letter_code
_entity_poly.pdbx_strand_id
1 'polypeptide(L)'
;MELLGAYGVGVARIREAVMENQTCSGDLRCYCFAVVKLAPVLLNGSKFDQEEYVKALQKLLVAITFLEGHRTYEGSVKALDQAKELLVQVRRKCMADFDSVVSVLSRGERDDGGNLKWVEPSKHDVSRAAQLLDCLLISGVDKIELHREYGKQRFDVIKMFLGNDPSGNSLGFDLATPVTALAKCLKDIEVTIEAQKVLAGLIFSNEELANEAFRHSAYLVLESWKKDIDVSLRSPKQLDAVKLLLVHDLLLARMEALEVVVLPPLLLRDRDGKGLEDPWILSKTVNGIVTDLAVTTKQKLSTYQPGLVEASGDRTVTRDGNVHPISSHVPKPLKVLLSKDLEVTPVSFVDTVVTQLVEGLTMKADQLKGKESLKQIFLVNNFGYIVNSLPHCTQPEDADLEKQIHGTIKPRVEVMRNNALGAFIHLSYLFFKENLNDPTETLQYTKGGNVLTLESGRLLKEKFSVRP
;
A
#
# COMPACT_ATOMS: atom_id res chain seq x y z
N MET A 1 17.58 32.04 11.31
CA MET A 1 17.83 33.50 11.40
C MET A 1 16.91 34.33 10.49
N GLU A 2 15.97 33.73 9.76
CA GLU A 2 15.07 34.44 8.82
C GLU A 2 13.63 34.60 9.33
N LEU A 3 13.29 33.99 10.49
CA LEU A 3 12.05 34.26 11.25
C LEU A 3 11.92 35.73 11.71
N LEU A 4 13.03 36.47 11.73
CA LEU A 4 13.06 37.92 11.99
C LEU A 4 12.70 38.77 10.76
N GLY A 5 12.69 38.20 9.54
CA GLY A 5 12.42 38.95 8.32
C GLY A 5 10.94 39.30 8.16
N ALA A 6 10.07 38.29 8.17
CA ALA A 6 8.61 38.50 8.07
C ALA A 6 8.03 39.15 9.34
N TYR A 7 8.55 38.77 10.52
CA TYR A 7 8.22 39.43 11.78
C TYR A 7 8.71 40.88 11.80
N GLY A 8 9.87 41.17 11.20
CA GLY A 8 10.45 42.51 11.07
C GLY A 8 9.67 43.43 10.13
N VAL A 9 9.16 42.90 9.00
CA VAL A 9 8.30 43.65 8.07
C VAL A 9 6.92 43.91 8.69
N GLY A 10 6.35 42.91 9.39
CA GLY A 10 5.11 43.07 10.16
C GLY A 10 5.26 44.09 11.29
N VAL A 11 6.36 44.03 12.05
CA VAL A 11 6.69 44.98 13.14
C VAL A 11 6.97 46.38 12.60
N ALA A 12 7.62 46.52 11.44
CA ALA A 12 7.84 47.82 10.80
C ALA A 12 6.53 48.49 10.35
N ARG A 13 5.61 47.72 9.75
CA ARG A 13 4.28 48.22 9.38
C ARG A 13 3.39 48.49 10.60
N ILE A 14 3.52 47.70 11.67
CA ILE A 14 2.87 47.97 12.96
C ILE A 14 3.43 49.27 13.57
N ARG A 15 4.74 49.52 13.50
CA ARG A 15 5.35 50.80 13.93
C ARG A 15 4.85 51.98 13.11
N GLU A 16 4.67 51.82 11.81
CA GLU A 16 4.12 52.85 10.92
C GLU A 16 2.63 53.12 11.21
N ALA A 17 1.82 52.08 11.44
CA ALA A 17 0.43 52.22 11.90
C ALA A 17 0.31 52.84 13.31
N VAL A 18 1.28 52.58 14.19
CA VAL A 18 1.40 53.24 15.50
C VAL A 18 1.74 54.73 15.32
N MET A 19 2.61 55.09 14.37
CA MET A 19 2.96 56.48 14.05
C MET A 19 1.79 57.24 13.41
N GLU A 20 1.01 56.60 12.52
CA GLU A 20 -0.22 57.21 11.99
C GLU A 20 -1.29 57.39 13.09
N ASN A 21 -1.47 56.40 13.98
CA ASN A 21 -2.40 56.51 15.12
C ASN A 21 -1.92 57.46 16.22
N GLN A 22 -0.63 57.83 16.26
CA GLN A 22 -0.12 58.88 17.15
C GLN A 22 -0.66 60.27 16.81
N THR A 23 -1.19 60.50 15.61
CA THR A 23 -1.95 61.74 15.33
C THR A 23 -3.32 61.80 16.03
N CYS A 24 -3.73 60.69 16.67
CA CYS A 24 -4.87 60.58 17.59
C CYS A 24 -4.41 60.36 19.04
N SER A 25 -3.26 60.90 19.45
CA SER A 25 -2.74 60.71 20.81
C SER A 25 -3.63 61.41 21.85
N GLY A 26 -4.38 60.62 22.63
CA GLY A 26 -4.86 61.03 23.95
C GLY A 26 -6.28 60.60 24.31
N ASP A 27 -7.13 60.25 23.34
CA ASP A 27 -8.55 60.05 23.63
C ASP A 27 -8.97 58.59 23.50
N LEU A 28 -9.31 57.95 24.63
CA LEU A 28 -9.82 56.57 24.70
C LEU A 28 -11.02 56.37 23.76
N ARG A 29 -11.79 57.45 23.51
CA ARG A 29 -12.92 57.49 22.58
C ARG A 29 -12.52 57.18 21.14
N CYS A 30 -11.31 57.57 20.69
CA CYS A 30 -10.85 57.31 19.34
C CYS A 30 -10.64 55.80 19.08
N TYR A 31 -10.12 55.06 20.07
CA TYR A 31 -9.93 53.62 19.96
C TYR A 31 -11.24 52.84 20.03
N CYS A 32 -12.18 53.26 20.89
CA CYS A 32 -13.52 52.67 20.95
C CYS A 32 -14.33 52.89 19.65
N PHE A 33 -14.25 54.10 19.05
CA PHE A 33 -14.88 54.38 17.76
C PHE A 33 -14.17 53.71 16.57
N ALA A 34 -12.85 53.50 16.66
CA ALA A 34 -12.08 52.84 15.62
C ALA A 34 -12.57 51.40 15.38
N VAL A 35 -12.82 50.62 16.44
CA VAL A 35 -13.31 49.24 16.31
C VAL A 35 -14.62 49.17 15.52
N VAL A 36 -15.57 50.07 15.80
CA VAL A 36 -16.86 50.15 15.08
C VAL A 36 -16.67 50.59 13.62
N LYS A 37 -15.72 51.49 13.35
CA LYS A 37 -15.41 51.96 11.99
C LYS A 37 -14.64 50.94 11.15
N LEU A 38 -13.86 50.07 11.77
CA LEU A 38 -13.07 49.04 11.09
C LEU A 38 -13.91 47.80 10.72
N ALA A 39 -14.98 47.52 11.48
CA ALA A 39 -15.81 46.34 11.27
C ALA A 39 -16.39 46.20 9.85
N PRO A 40 -16.94 47.24 9.19
CA PRO A 40 -17.46 47.12 7.83
C PRO A 40 -16.41 46.74 6.77
N VAL A 41 -15.16 47.17 6.94
CA VAL A 41 -14.05 46.84 6.02
C VAL A 41 -13.58 45.41 6.29
N LEU A 42 -13.34 45.09 7.56
CA LEU A 42 -12.80 43.80 7.98
C LEU A 42 -13.80 42.64 7.82
N LEU A 43 -15.09 42.89 8.00
CA LEU A 43 -16.12 41.87 7.82
C LEU A 43 -16.56 41.73 6.37
N ASN A 44 -16.00 42.49 5.42
CA ASN A 44 -16.30 42.38 3.99
C ASN A 44 -15.05 42.10 3.14
N GLY A 45 -13.98 41.59 3.74
CA GLY A 45 -12.63 41.52 3.16
C GLY A 45 -12.50 40.99 1.73
N SER A 46 -13.35 40.06 1.29
CA SER A 46 -13.36 39.57 -0.11
C SER A 46 -13.84 40.60 -1.16
N LYS A 47 -14.37 41.75 -0.74
CA LYS A 47 -14.88 42.82 -1.63
C LYS A 47 -14.04 44.12 -1.58
N PHE A 48 -13.11 44.24 -0.64
CA PHE A 48 -12.30 45.45 -0.44
C PHE A 48 -10.88 45.26 -0.98
N ASP A 49 -10.18 46.37 -1.22
CA ASP A 49 -8.77 46.35 -1.60
C ASP A 49 -7.93 45.67 -0.49
N GLN A 50 -7.05 44.76 -0.88
CA GLN A 50 -6.24 43.96 0.02
C GLN A 50 -5.34 44.84 0.89
N GLU A 51 -4.82 45.94 0.34
CA GLU A 51 -4.03 46.89 1.14
C GLU A 51 -4.88 47.57 2.22
N GLU A 52 -6.09 47.99 1.88
CA GLU A 52 -7.01 48.63 2.82
C GLU A 52 -7.42 47.66 3.94
N TYR A 53 -7.71 46.42 3.57
CA TYR A 53 -8.02 45.36 4.52
C TYR A 53 -6.86 45.08 5.49
N VAL A 54 -5.63 44.95 4.98
CA VAL A 54 -4.43 44.71 5.81
C VAL A 54 -4.18 45.90 6.74
N LYS A 55 -4.31 47.14 6.25
CA LYS A 55 -4.18 48.36 7.07
C LYS A 55 -5.23 48.40 8.18
N ALA A 56 -6.48 48.06 7.86
CA ALA A 56 -7.55 47.99 8.84
C ALA A 56 -7.28 46.91 9.92
N LEU A 57 -6.75 45.76 9.52
CA LEU A 57 -6.44 44.65 10.43
C LEU A 57 -5.30 45.04 11.38
N GLN A 58 -4.26 45.68 10.86
CA GLN A 58 -3.15 46.19 11.68
C GLN A 58 -3.64 47.24 12.69
N LYS A 59 -4.53 48.15 12.27
CA LYS A 59 -5.14 49.13 13.20
C LYS A 59 -5.94 48.46 14.31
N LEU A 60 -6.68 47.39 14.01
CA LEU A 60 -7.38 46.60 15.02
C LEU A 60 -6.42 45.92 16.01
N LEU A 61 -5.34 45.30 15.52
CA LEU A 61 -4.33 44.66 16.38
C LEU A 61 -3.64 45.66 17.30
N VAL A 62 -3.27 46.84 16.77
CA VAL A 62 -2.70 47.94 17.58
C VAL A 62 -3.69 48.40 18.64
N ALA A 63 -4.97 48.54 18.30
CA ALA A 63 -6.01 48.91 19.26
C ALA A 63 -6.17 47.86 20.37
N ILE A 64 -6.13 46.56 20.05
CA ILE A 64 -6.18 45.47 21.03
C ILE A 64 -4.97 45.56 21.98
N THR A 65 -3.75 45.66 21.45
CA THR A 65 -2.54 45.77 22.28
C THR A 65 -2.57 47.00 23.19
N PHE A 66 -3.04 48.14 22.66
CA PHE A 66 -3.20 49.36 23.45
C PHE A 66 -4.20 49.14 24.60
N LEU A 67 -5.39 48.61 24.32
CA LEU A 67 -6.42 48.37 25.33
C LEU A 67 -6.00 47.32 26.37
N GLU A 68 -5.16 46.34 25.98
CA GLU A 68 -4.56 45.39 26.92
C GLU A 68 -3.59 46.06 27.91
N GLY A 69 -2.80 47.04 27.45
CA GLY A 69 -1.92 47.83 28.31
C GLY A 69 -2.64 48.86 29.20
N HIS A 70 -3.89 49.18 28.88
CA HIS A 70 -4.66 50.27 29.50
C HIS A 70 -6.00 49.77 30.08
N ARG A 71 -6.03 48.57 30.67
CA ARG A 71 -7.24 47.96 31.26
C ARG A 71 -7.83 48.73 32.46
N THR A 72 -7.06 49.62 33.06
CA THR A 72 -7.47 50.43 34.21
C THR A 72 -8.37 51.62 33.83
N TYR A 73 -8.45 51.95 32.53
CA TYR A 73 -9.31 53.05 32.06
C TYR A 73 -10.77 52.63 32.00
N GLU A 74 -11.67 53.53 32.34
CA GLU A 74 -13.11 53.30 32.29
C GLU A 74 -13.57 52.95 30.86
N GLY A 75 -14.32 51.86 30.71
CA GLY A 75 -14.81 51.40 29.40
C GLY A 75 -13.80 50.63 28.55
N SER A 76 -12.51 50.62 28.91
CA SER A 76 -11.45 49.91 28.17
C SER A 76 -11.69 48.41 28.08
N VAL A 77 -12.19 47.78 29.14
CA VAL A 77 -12.47 46.33 29.19
C VAL A 77 -13.55 45.94 28.18
N LYS A 78 -14.67 46.67 28.12
CA LYS A 78 -15.73 46.43 27.13
C LYS A 78 -15.25 46.65 25.70
N ALA A 79 -14.45 47.69 25.46
CA ALA A 79 -13.88 47.96 24.15
C ALA A 79 -12.88 46.88 23.72
N LEU A 80 -12.09 46.36 24.68
CA LEU A 80 -11.17 45.25 24.46
C LEU A 80 -11.92 43.97 24.08
N ASP A 81 -13.00 43.65 24.81
CA ASP A 81 -13.84 42.50 24.52
C ASP A 81 -14.46 42.61 23.11
N GLN A 82 -14.97 43.79 22.75
CA GLN A 82 -15.50 44.06 21.40
C GLN A 82 -14.43 43.94 20.31
N ALA A 83 -13.21 44.45 20.55
CA ALA A 83 -12.12 44.37 19.58
C ALA A 83 -11.64 42.91 19.40
N LYS A 84 -11.56 42.14 20.48
CA LYS A 84 -11.22 40.71 20.44
C LYS A 84 -12.29 39.89 19.73
N GLU A 85 -13.56 40.14 20.02
CA GLU A 85 -14.68 39.50 19.34
C GLU A 85 -14.66 39.81 17.83
N LEU A 86 -14.42 41.07 17.46
CA LEU A 86 -14.25 41.44 16.05
C LEU A 86 -13.08 40.69 15.42
N LEU A 87 -11.92 40.59 16.08
CA LEU A 87 -10.77 39.85 15.56
C LEU A 87 -11.10 38.35 15.34
N VAL A 88 -11.86 37.74 16.24
CA VAL A 88 -12.33 36.34 16.08
C VAL A 88 -13.22 36.20 14.85
N GLN A 89 -14.18 37.11 14.65
CA GLN A 89 -15.06 37.09 13.49
C GLN A 89 -14.30 37.29 12.17
N VAL A 90 -13.32 38.20 12.18
CA VAL A 90 -12.46 38.49 11.03
C VAL A 90 -11.61 37.27 10.67
N ARG A 91 -10.99 36.61 11.65
CA ARG A 91 -10.24 35.37 11.44
C ARG A 91 -11.12 34.27 10.85
N ARG A 92 -12.31 34.05 11.42
CA ARG A 92 -13.25 33.03 10.93
C ARG A 92 -13.68 33.29 9.49
N LYS A 93 -14.00 34.55 9.16
CA LYS A 93 -14.38 34.93 7.79
C LYS A 93 -13.20 34.78 6.82
N CYS A 94 -12.02 35.24 7.20
CA CYS A 94 -10.83 35.14 6.37
C CYS A 94 -10.42 33.69 6.11
N MET A 95 -10.56 32.81 7.11
CA MET A 95 -10.34 31.36 6.95
C MET A 95 -11.36 30.77 5.96
N ALA A 96 -12.65 31.07 6.11
CA ALA A 96 -13.67 30.59 5.19
C ALA A 96 -13.44 31.07 3.74
N ASP A 97 -13.01 32.33 3.56
CA ASP A 97 -12.65 32.86 2.25
C ASP A 97 -11.38 32.18 1.70
N PHE A 98 -10.39 31.88 2.55
CA PHE A 98 -9.18 31.13 2.19
C PHE A 98 -9.52 29.70 1.76
N ASP A 99 -10.31 28.97 2.55
CA ASP A 99 -10.77 27.61 2.23
C ASP A 99 -11.55 27.58 0.93
N SER A 100 -12.41 28.58 0.70
CA SER A 100 -13.16 28.73 -0.55
C SER A 100 -12.23 28.85 -1.75
N VAL A 101 -11.19 29.68 -1.68
CA VAL A 101 -10.20 29.80 -2.77
C VAL A 101 -9.40 28.50 -2.92
N VAL A 102 -8.90 27.93 -1.82
CA VAL A 102 -8.14 26.68 -1.82
C VAL A 102 -8.94 25.51 -2.39
N SER A 103 -10.26 25.47 -2.20
CA SER A 103 -11.14 24.43 -2.74
C SER A 103 -11.21 24.41 -4.27
N VAL A 104 -10.94 25.55 -4.92
CA VAL A 104 -11.01 25.67 -6.38
C VAL A 104 -9.63 25.69 -7.04
N LEU A 105 -8.56 25.88 -6.28
CA LEU A 105 -7.19 25.78 -6.76
C LEU A 105 -6.85 24.35 -7.18
N SER A 106 -6.13 24.21 -8.28
CA SER A 106 -5.60 22.95 -8.80
C SER A 106 -6.60 21.79 -8.72
N ARG A 107 -7.49 21.74 -9.72
CA ARG A 107 -8.50 20.69 -9.85
C ARG A 107 -7.96 19.50 -10.63
N GLY A 108 -8.47 18.32 -10.33
CA GLY A 108 -8.16 17.10 -11.06
C GLY A 108 -8.93 17.06 -12.38
N GLU A 109 -8.26 16.64 -13.44
CA GLU A 109 -8.84 16.32 -14.74
C GLU A 109 -8.33 14.96 -15.20
N ARG A 110 -9.13 14.25 -15.98
CA ARG A 110 -8.73 12.98 -16.60
C ARG A 110 -8.35 13.28 -18.05
N ASP A 111 -7.13 12.88 -18.44
CA ASP A 111 -6.71 13.00 -19.84
C ASP A 111 -7.44 11.98 -20.74
N ASP A 112 -7.18 12.01 -22.05
CA ASP A 112 -7.80 11.08 -23.02
C ASP A 112 -7.44 9.60 -22.76
N GLY A 113 -6.34 9.34 -22.04
CA GLY A 113 -5.95 8.02 -21.56
C GLY A 113 -6.57 7.63 -20.22
N GLY A 114 -7.36 8.52 -19.63
CA GLY A 114 -7.98 8.40 -18.33
C GLY A 114 -7.01 8.55 -17.15
N ASN A 115 -5.79 9.04 -17.34
CA ASN A 115 -4.84 9.32 -16.25
C ASN A 115 -5.24 10.60 -15.53
N LEU A 116 -5.04 10.63 -14.22
CA LEU A 116 -5.27 11.85 -13.46
C LEU A 116 -4.16 12.87 -13.73
N LYS A 117 -4.56 14.08 -14.07
CA LYS A 117 -3.69 15.25 -14.17
C LYS A 117 -4.26 16.36 -13.30
N TRP A 118 -3.42 17.01 -12.52
CA TRP A 118 -3.81 18.19 -11.75
C TRP A 118 -3.54 19.44 -12.57
N VAL A 119 -4.57 20.26 -12.77
CA VAL A 119 -4.47 21.51 -13.52
C VAL A 119 -3.62 22.51 -12.73
N GLU A 120 -2.73 23.20 -13.41
CA GLU A 120 -1.93 24.26 -12.81
C GLU A 120 -2.86 25.42 -12.41
N PRO A 121 -2.82 25.89 -11.15
CA PRO A 121 -3.69 26.98 -10.71
C PRO A 121 -3.33 28.30 -11.40
N SER A 122 -4.33 29.17 -11.58
CA SER A 122 -4.08 30.50 -12.15
C SER A 122 -3.22 31.33 -11.20
N LYS A 123 -2.29 32.13 -11.76
CA LYS A 123 -1.45 33.05 -10.95
C LYS A 123 -2.28 34.01 -10.11
N HIS A 124 -3.43 34.44 -10.63
CA HIS A 124 -4.36 35.31 -9.93
C HIS A 124 -4.91 34.64 -8.68
N ASP A 125 -5.39 33.39 -8.78
CA ASP A 125 -6.00 32.69 -7.64
C ASP A 125 -4.96 32.27 -6.60
N VAL A 126 -3.75 31.90 -7.04
CA VAL A 126 -2.60 31.68 -6.14
C VAL A 126 -2.26 32.96 -5.37
N SER A 127 -2.17 34.09 -6.07
CA SER A 127 -1.90 35.38 -5.44
C SER A 127 -2.98 35.76 -4.43
N ARG A 128 -4.25 35.50 -4.75
CA ARG A 128 -5.38 35.73 -3.84
C ARG A 128 -5.30 34.83 -2.59
N ALA A 129 -4.96 33.55 -2.76
CA ALA A 129 -4.79 32.64 -1.62
C ALA A 129 -3.61 33.07 -0.72
N ALA A 130 -2.48 33.46 -1.31
CA ALA A 130 -1.31 33.95 -0.58
C ALA A 130 -1.63 35.25 0.20
N GLN A 131 -2.40 36.16 -0.40
CA GLN A 131 -2.86 37.38 0.25
C GLN A 131 -3.76 37.11 1.47
N LEU A 132 -4.70 36.16 1.35
CA LEU A 132 -5.56 35.74 2.47
C LEU A 132 -4.75 35.03 3.56
N LEU A 133 -3.78 34.20 3.17
CA LEU A 133 -2.83 33.57 4.09
C LEU A 133 -2.05 34.63 4.88
N ASP A 134 -1.52 35.66 4.22
CA ASP A 134 -0.82 36.76 4.89
C ASP A 134 -1.72 37.45 5.93
N CYS A 135 -3.00 37.66 5.62
CA CYS A 135 -3.96 38.19 6.59
C CYS A 135 -4.15 37.28 7.80
N LEU A 136 -4.28 35.97 7.57
CA LEU A 136 -4.42 34.98 8.64
C LEU A 136 -3.17 34.97 9.55
N LEU A 137 -1.98 35.01 8.96
CA LEU A 137 -0.72 35.06 9.68
C LEU A 137 -0.56 36.36 10.49
N ILE A 138 -0.84 37.52 9.89
CA ILE A 138 -0.83 38.83 10.57
C ILE A 138 -1.82 38.84 11.73
N SER A 139 -3.01 38.27 11.52
CA SER A 139 -4.04 38.20 12.55
C SER A 139 -3.63 37.36 13.75
N GLY A 140 -2.61 36.51 13.64
CA GLY A 140 -2.17 35.59 14.69
C GLY A 140 -3.09 34.38 14.86
N VAL A 141 -3.59 33.81 13.75
CA VAL A 141 -4.30 32.52 13.79
C VAL A 141 -3.37 31.42 14.30
N ASP A 142 -3.94 30.39 14.93
CA ASP A 142 -3.17 29.22 15.30
C ASP A 142 -2.67 28.48 14.04
N LYS A 143 -1.36 28.24 13.98
CA LYS A 143 -0.73 27.64 12.78
C LYS A 143 -1.17 26.19 12.58
N ILE A 144 -1.37 25.45 13.67
CA ILE A 144 -1.78 24.04 13.60
C ILE A 144 -3.21 23.96 13.08
N GLU A 145 -4.10 24.83 13.56
CA GLU A 145 -5.47 24.96 13.05
C GLU A 145 -5.49 25.33 11.56
N LEU A 146 -4.70 26.33 11.15
CA LEU A 146 -4.58 26.74 9.74
C LEU A 146 -4.15 25.59 8.82
N HIS A 147 -3.07 24.90 9.14
CA HIS A 147 -2.59 23.80 8.30
C HIS A 147 -3.55 22.60 8.32
N ARG A 148 -4.23 22.36 9.45
CA ARG A 148 -5.26 21.32 9.56
C ARG A 148 -6.45 21.61 8.63
N GLU A 149 -6.98 22.82 8.64
CA GLU A 149 -8.13 23.17 7.79
C GLU A 149 -7.72 23.18 6.31
N TYR A 150 -6.54 23.71 5.98
CA TYR A 150 -5.96 23.58 4.64
C TYR A 150 -5.88 22.12 4.19
N GLY A 151 -5.28 21.24 5.01
CA GLY A 151 -5.11 19.83 4.69
C GLY A 151 -6.45 19.12 4.48
N LYS A 152 -7.42 19.39 5.35
CA LYS A 152 -8.79 18.84 5.27
C LYS A 152 -9.50 19.31 3.99
N GLN A 153 -9.48 20.61 3.71
CA GLN A 153 -10.11 21.19 2.53
C GLN A 153 -9.49 20.65 1.23
N ARG A 154 -8.16 20.48 1.18
CA ARG A 154 -7.48 19.83 0.05
C ARG A 154 -7.85 18.36 -0.08
N PHE A 155 -7.90 17.63 1.04
CA PHE A 155 -8.27 16.22 1.03
C PHE A 155 -9.70 16.00 0.52
N ASP A 156 -10.65 16.88 0.87
CA ASP A 156 -12.02 16.83 0.33
C ASP A 156 -12.07 17.00 -1.19
N VAL A 157 -11.25 17.91 -1.75
CA VAL A 157 -11.10 18.05 -3.22
C VAL A 157 -10.49 16.79 -3.83
N ILE A 158 -9.44 16.24 -3.22
CA ILE A 158 -8.75 15.03 -3.71
C ILE A 158 -9.71 13.83 -3.79
N LYS A 159 -10.55 13.64 -2.77
CA LYS A 159 -11.55 12.57 -2.75
C LYS A 159 -12.54 12.63 -3.90
N MET A 160 -12.86 13.82 -4.41
CA MET A 160 -13.76 13.93 -5.57
C MET A 160 -13.17 13.32 -6.86
N PHE A 161 -11.85 13.18 -6.95
CA PHE A 161 -11.16 12.70 -8.16
C PHE A 161 -10.49 11.33 -8.01
N LEU A 162 -10.09 10.97 -6.79
CA LEU A 162 -9.55 9.65 -6.45
C LEU A 162 -10.60 8.71 -5.88
N GLY A 163 -11.53 9.21 -5.07
CA GLY A 163 -12.51 8.39 -4.35
C GLY A 163 -13.66 7.92 -5.26
N ASN A 164 -14.13 6.70 -5.04
CA ASN A 164 -15.36 6.19 -5.65
C ASN A 164 -16.63 6.79 -5.02
N ASP A 165 -16.52 7.29 -3.79
CA ASP A 165 -17.58 7.96 -3.05
C ASP A 165 -17.06 9.27 -2.43
N PRO A 166 -17.50 10.45 -2.90
CA PRO A 166 -17.05 11.74 -2.39
C PRO A 166 -17.44 11.99 -0.93
N SER A 167 -18.39 11.21 -0.38
CA SER A 167 -18.80 11.29 1.03
C SER A 167 -18.00 10.35 1.96
N GLY A 168 -17.24 9.41 1.40
CA GLY A 168 -16.44 8.46 2.15
C GLY A 168 -15.06 8.99 2.56
N ASN A 169 -14.35 8.22 3.39
CA ASN A 169 -12.94 8.47 3.76
C ASN A 169 -11.97 7.53 3.01
N SER A 170 -12.40 7.00 1.87
CA SER A 170 -11.67 6.02 1.06
C SER A 170 -11.20 6.66 -0.24
N LEU A 171 -10.00 6.30 -0.67
CA LEU A 171 -9.46 6.63 -1.99
C LEU A 171 -9.80 5.55 -3.03
N GLY A 172 -10.55 4.51 -2.63
CA GLY A 172 -10.96 3.43 -3.52
C GLY A 172 -9.85 2.42 -3.82
N PHE A 173 -8.79 2.35 -3.02
CA PHE A 173 -7.69 1.41 -3.21
C PHE A 173 -8.05 0.00 -2.70
N ASP A 174 -8.86 -0.74 -3.46
CA ASP A 174 -9.30 -2.09 -3.09
C ASP A 174 -8.38 -3.17 -3.69
N LEU A 175 -7.68 -3.92 -2.83
CA LEU A 175 -6.80 -5.03 -3.25
C LEU A 175 -7.55 -6.16 -3.97
N ALA A 176 -8.88 -6.22 -3.94
CA ALA A 176 -9.69 -7.16 -4.72
C ALA A 176 -9.74 -6.79 -6.22
N THR A 177 -9.42 -5.55 -6.58
CA THR A 177 -9.38 -5.04 -7.96
C THR A 177 -8.23 -5.65 -8.77
N PRO A 178 -8.29 -5.75 -10.11
CA PRO A 178 -7.16 -6.21 -10.92
C PRO A 178 -5.89 -5.36 -10.75
N VAL A 179 -4.72 -6.00 -10.84
CA VAL A 179 -3.41 -5.36 -10.62
C VAL A 179 -3.16 -4.18 -11.58
N THR A 180 -3.66 -4.25 -12.82
CA THR A 180 -3.56 -3.15 -13.79
C THR A 180 -4.29 -1.88 -13.34
N ALA A 181 -5.46 -2.03 -12.71
CA ALA A 181 -6.22 -0.92 -12.18
C ALA A 181 -5.62 -0.39 -10.87
N LEU A 182 -5.04 -1.27 -10.03
CA LEU A 182 -4.26 -0.85 -8.86
C LEU A 182 -3.02 -0.04 -9.27
N ALA A 183 -2.33 -0.44 -10.35
CA ALA A 183 -1.19 0.30 -10.88
C ALA A 183 -1.57 1.72 -11.32
N LYS A 184 -2.73 1.87 -11.94
CA LYS A 184 -3.29 3.17 -12.31
C LYS A 184 -3.63 4.00 -11.07
N CYS A 185 -4.34 3.43 -10.10
CA CYS A 185 -4.70 4.11 -8.86
C CYS A 185 -3.45 4.58 -8.08
N LEU A 186 -2.42 3.74 -8.00
CA LEU A 186 -1.16 4.09 -7.37
C LEU A 186 -0.47 5.26 -8.08
N LYS A 187 -0.50 5.29 -9.41
CA LYS A 187 0.05 6.41 -10.18
C LYS A 187 -0.76 7.69 -9.96
N ASP A 188 -2.09 7.59 -9.87
CA ASP A 188 -2.94 8.73 -9.56
C ASP A 188 -2.65 9.29 -8.15
N ILE A 189 -2.38 8.43 -7.16
CA ILE A 189 -1.96 8.82 -5.81
C ILE A 189 -0.60 9.55 -5.86
N GLU A 190 0.38 8.97 -6.55
CA GLU A 190 1.72 9.56 -6.72
C GLU A 190 1.65 10.98 -7.30
N VAL A 191 0.95 11.15 -8.43
CA VAL A 191 0.77 12.44 -9.10
C VAL A 191 -0.01 13.42 -8.23
N THR A 192 -0.92 12.93 -7.38
CA THR A 192 -1.67 13.77 -6.44
C THR A 192 -0.79 14.31 -5.31
N ILE A 193 0.06 13.48 -4.73
CA ILE A 193 0.99 13.91 -3.67
C ILE A 193 1.97 14.93 -4.26
N GLU A 194 2.49 14.70 -5.46
CA GLU A 194 3.36 15.65 -6.16
C GLU A 194 2.67 17.00 -6.39
N ALA A 195 1.43 16.97 -6.91
CA ALA A 195 0.64 18.19 -7.12
C ALA A 195 0.38 18.96 -5.82
N GLN A 196 0.14 18.28 -4.69
CA GLN A 196 -0.02 18.95 -3.40
C GLN A 196 1.27 19.61 -2.92
N LYS A 197 2.43 18.99 -3.16
CA LYS A 197 3.73 19.58 -2.81
C LYS A 197 3.96 20.88 -3.58
N VAL A 198 3.70 20.85 -4.89
CA VAL A 198 3.82 22.03 -5.76
C VAL A 198 2.84 23.12 -5.32
N LEU A 199 1.57 22.77 -5.10
CA LEU A 199 0.55 23.73 -4.69
C LEU A 199 0.88 24.42 -3.35
N ALA A 200 1.34 23.65 -2.36
CA ALA A 200 1.76 24.22 -1.08
C ALA A 200 2.92 25.20 -1.25
N GLY A 201 3.90 24.89 -2.10
CA GLY A 201 5.01 25.80 -2.42
C GLY A 201 4.59 27.06 -3.18
N LEU A 202 3.46 27.04 -3.90
CA LEU A 202 2.92 28.21 -4.60
C LEU A 202 2.15 29.15 -3.66
N ILE A 203 1.41 28.62 -2.69
CA ILE A 203 0.58 29.40 -1.77
C ILE A 203 1.41 29.95 -0.61
N PHE A 204 2.29 29.12 -0.04
CA PHE A 204 3.06 29.46 1.16
C PHE A 204 4.44 29.97 0.75
N SER A 205 4.72 31.23 1.09
CA SER A 205 5.95 31.95 0.72
C SER A 205 7.22 31.50 1.48
N ASN A 206 7.07 30.72 2.55
CA ASN A 206 8.16 30.19 3.35
C ASN A 206 8.22 28.66 3.21
N GLU A 207 9.42 28.12 2.98
CA GLU A 207 9.66 26.67 2.79
C GLU A 207 9.18 25.81 3.98
N GLU A 208 9.34 26.30 5.22
CA GLU A 208 8.88 25.62 6.43
C GLU A 208 7.35 25.53 6.49
N LEU A 209 6.67 26.64 6.24
CA LEU A 209 5.20 26.69 6.22
C LEU A 209 4.63 25.88 5.05
N ALA A 210 5.27 25.96 3.87
CA ALA A 210 4.89 25.16 2.71
C ALA A 210 5.03 23.66 3.00
N ASN A 211 6.13 23.24 3.64
CA ASN A 211 6.32 21.85 4.02
C ASN A 211 5.33 21.40 5.11
N GLU A 212 5.00 22.24 6.09
CA GLU A 212 3.94 21.96 7.06
C GLU A 212 2.58 21.75 6.39
N ALA A 213 2.15 22.69 5.55
CA ALA A 213 0.90 22.58 4.80
C ALA A 213 0.86 21.35 3.88
N PHE A 214 1.98 21.04 3.22
CA PHE A 214 2.14 19.83 2.42
C PHE A 214 1.99 18.57 3.27
N ARG A 215 2.65 18.49 4.43
CA ARG A 215 2.50 17.36 5.36
C ARG A 215 1.06 17.15 5.79
N HIS A 216 0.35 18.22 6.14
CA HIS A 216 -1.06 18.13 6.56
C HIS A 216 -2.00 17.64 5.46
N SER A 217 -1.73 17.97 4.19
CA SER A 217 -2.55 17.52 3.06
C SER A 217 -2.17 16.10 2.59
N ALA A 218 -0.89 15.82 2.38
CA ALA A 218 -0.40 14.53 1.90
C ALA A 218 -0.56 13.42 2.94
N TYR A 219 -0.45 13.73 4.24
CA TYR A 219 -0.63 12.71 5.29
C TYR A 219 -2.04 12.13 5.27
N LEU A 220 -3.08 12.94 5.04
CA LEU A 220 -4.46 12.44 4.95
C LEU A 220 -4.67 11.49 3.76
N VAL A 221 -3.99 11.77 2.64
CA VAL A 221 -3.97 10.87 1.48
C VAL A 221 -3.32 9.54 1.83
N LEU A 222 -2.13 9.57 2.44
CA LEU A 222 -1.40 8.36 2.84
C LEU A 222 -2.15 7.56 3.92
N GLU A 223 -2.76 8.22 4.89
CA GLU A 223 -3.56 7.60 5.94
C GLU A 223 -4.80 6.91 5.36
N SER A 224 -5.51 7.58 4.44
CA SER A 224 -6.67 7.00 3.75
C SER A 224 -6.26 5.81 2.87
N TRP A 225 -5.14 5.92 2.14
CA TRP A 225 -4.59 4.82 1.35
C TRP A 225 -4.22 3.61 2.23
N LYS A 226 -3.54 3.85 3.35
CA LYS A 226 -3.22 2.79 4.33
C LYS A 226 -4.50 2.11 4.83
N LYS A 227 -5.52 2.89 5.17
CA LYS A 227 -6.80 2.37 5.65
C LYS A 227 -7.49 1.50 4.60
N ASP A 228 -7.45 1.88 3.33
CA ASP A 228 -8.01 1.09 2.23
C ASP A 228 -7.30 -0.27 2.08
N ILE A 229 -5.96 -0.29 2.21
CA ILE A 229 -5.16 -1.52 2.25
C ILE A 229 -5.57 -2.38 3.46
N ASP A 230 -5.61 -1.81 4.65
CA ASP A 230 -5.96 -2.51 5.89
C ASP A 230 -7.37 -3.14 5.82
N VAL A 231 -8.34 -2.40 5.30
CA VAL A 231 -9.72 -2.89 5.09
C VAL A 231 -9.72 -4.04 4.09
N SER A 232 -8.99 -3.90 2.99
CA SER A 232 -8.87 -4.94 1.97
C SER A 232 -8.24 -6.22 2.52
N LEU A 233 -7.22 -6.11 3.38
CA LEU A 233 -6.54 -7.24 4.00
C LEU A 233 -7.43 -8.00 5.01
N ARG A 234 -8.35 -7.30 5.67
CA ARG A 234 -9.34 -7.88 6.61
C ARG A 234 -10.59 -8.44 5.92
N SER A 235 -10.73 -8.27 4.61
CA SER A 235 -11.89 -8.72 3.85
C SER A 235 -12.08 -10.24 3.93
N PRO A 236 -13.33 -10.75 4.04
CA PRO A 236 -13.62 -12.19 4.04
C PRO A 236 -13.31 -12.85 2.69
N LYS A 237 -13.17 -12.08 1.60
CA LYS A 237 -12.64 -12.58 0.34
C LYS A 237 -11.15 -12.79 0.51
N GLN A 238 -10.72 -14.05 0.68
CA GLN A 238 -9.30 -14.38 0.81
C GLN A 238 -8.53 -13.88 -0.42
N LEU A 239 -7.74 -12.82 -0.23
CA LEU A 239 -6.74 -12.41 -1.21
C LEU A 239 -5.67 -13.49 -1.29
N ASP A 240 -5.46 -14.00 -2.49
CA ASP A 240 -4.39 -14.96 -2.80
C ASP A 240 -3.02 -14.34 -2.49
N ALA A 241 -2.12 -15.16 -1.96
CA ALA A 241 -0.76 -14.75 -1.59
C ALA A 241 0.02 -14.24 -2.82
N VAL A 242 -0.21 -14.83 -4.00
CA VAL A 242 0.40 -14.38 -5.26
C VAL A 242 -0.04 -12.97 -5.63
N LYS A 243 -1.32 -12.66 -5.42
CA LYS A 243 -1.85 -11.34 -5.73
C LYS A 243 -1.24 -10.27 -4.81
N LEU A 244 -1.11 -10.57 -3.53
CA LEU A 244 -0.47 -9.65 -2.58
C LEU A 244 0.99 -9.39 -2.92
N LEU A 245 1.71 -10.41 -3.37
CA LEU A 245 3.08 -10.26 -3.84
C LEU A 245 3.17 -9.35 -5.07
N LEU A 246 2.31 -9.54 -6.07
CA LEU A 246 2.25 -8.65 -7.24
C LEU A 246 1.91 -7.20 -6.87
N VAL A 247 1.07 -7.00 -5.85
CA VAL A 247 0.76 -5.65 -5.36
C VAL A 247 1.95 -5.06 -4.60
N HIS A 248 2.64 -5.85 -3.77
CA HIS A 248 3.85 -5.42 -3.09
C HIS A 248 4.94 -5.00 -4.10
N ASP A 249 5.15 -5.77 -5.17
CA ASP A 249 6.08 -5.43 -6.25
C ASP A 249 5.70 -4.13 -6.95
N LEU A 250 4.41 -3.95 -7.21
CA LEU A 250 3.88 -2.71 -7.80
C LEU A 250 4.19 -1.50 -6.90
N LEU A 251 4.05 -1.64 -5.58
CA LEU A 251 4.37 -0.58 -4.62
C LEU A 251 5.88 -0.30 -4.58
N LEU A 252 6.72 -1.36 -4.53
CA LEU A 252 8.17 -1.23 -4.58
C LEU A 252 8.64 -0.52 -5.85
N ALA A 253 8.06 -0.83 -7.01
CA ALA A 253 8.40 -0.19 -8.28
C ALA A 253 8.09 1.32 -8.32
N ARG A 254 7.24 1.82 -7.40
CA ARG A 254 6.91 3.25 -7.27
C ARG A 254 7.51 3.90 -6.03
N MET A 255 8.18 3.12 -5.19
CA MET A 255 8.70 3.57 -3.90
C MET A 255 9.70 4.72 -4.06
N GLU A 256 10.66 4.61 -4.97
CA GLU A 256 11.67 5.65 -5.21
C GLU A 256 11.01 6.98 -5.64
N ALA A 257 10.05 6.92 -6.57
CA ALA A 257 9.33 8.10 -7.04
C ALA A 257 8.52 8.76 -5.91
N LEU A 258 7.81 7.95 -5.11
CA LEU A 258 7.07 8.44 -3.95
C LEU A 258 7.99 9.04 -2.89
N GLU A 259 9.10 8.38 -2.56
CA GLU A 259 10.08 8.86 -1.59
C GLU A 259 10.65 10.22 -1.98
N VAL A 260 11.08 10.39 -3.24
CA VAL A 260 11.59 11.67 -3.75
C VAL A 260 10.59 12.81 -3.53
N VAL A 261 9.31 12.55 -3.72
CA VAL A 261 8.26 13.55 -3.51
C VAL A 261 8.03 13.83 -2.02
N VAL A 262 7.99 12.81 -1.16
CA VAL A 262 7.68 13.01 0.26
C VAL A 262 8.87 13.40 1.13
N LEU A 263 10.09 13.43 0.57
CA LEU A 263 11.28 13.86 1.29
C LEU A 263 11.14 15.31 1.80
N PRO A 264 11.47 15.55 3.08
CA PRO A 264 11.51 16.91 3.60
C PRO A 264 12.63 17.72 2.93
N PRO A 265 12.44 19.05 2.79
CA PRO A 265 13.47 19.97 2.37
C PRO A 265 14.76 19.83 3.19
N LEU A 266 15.91 20.03 2.54
CA LEU A 266 17.23 19.77 3.14
C LEU A 266 17.41 20.49 4.49
N LEU A 267 16.97 21.75 4.57
CA LEU A 267 17.11 22.59 5.76
C LEU A 267 16.23 22.15 6.95
N LEU A 268 15.26 21.26 6.71
CA LEU A 268 14.32 20.78 7.72
C LEU A 268 14.65 19.36 8.20
N ARG A 269 15.61 18.67 7.57
CA ARG A 269 15.91 17.25 7.84
C ARG A 269 16.46 16.97 9.23
N ASP A 270 17.20 17.90 9.79
CA ASP A 270 17.86 17.76 11.09
C ASP A 270 16.94 18.15 12.27
N ARG A 271 15.68 18.53 12.00
CA ARG A 271 14.75 18.94 13.04
C ARG A 271 14.08 17.73 13.68
N ASP A 272 14.11 17.70 15.01
CA ASP A 272 13.32 16.77 15.79
C ASP A 272 11.85 17.18 15.82
N GLY A 273 10.95 16.20 15.70
CA GLY A 273 9.52 16.42 15.80
C GLY A 273 8.77 15.13 16.13
N LYS A 274 7.49 15.24 16.49
CA LYS A 274 6.59 14.10 16.72
C LYS A 274 5.31 14.26 15.93
N GLY A 275 4.75 13.14 15.46
CA GLY A 275 3.51 13.16 14.67
C GLY A 275 3.65 14.03 13.41
N LEU A 276 2.70 14.93 13.18
CA LEU A 276 2.73 15.84 12.01
C LEU A 276 3.81 16.93 12.09
N GLU A 277 4.43 17.13 13.25
CA GLU A 277 5.57 18.04 13.40
C GLU A 277 6.89 17.39 12.97
N ASP A 278 6.96 16.05 12.89
CA ASP A 278 8.13 15.31 12.38
C ASP A 278 8.30 15.55 10.86
N PRO A 279 9.43 16.14 10.41
CA PRO A 279 9.69 16.36 8.98
C PRO A 279 9.67 15.08 8.15
N TRP A 280 10.00 13.94 8.77
CA TRP A 280 10.11 12.65 8.12
C TRP A 280 8.81 11.83 8.13
N ILE A 281 7.71 12.37 8.70
CA ILE A 281 6.47 11.62 8.90
C ILE A 281 5.94 10.99 7.62
N LEU A 282 5.93 11.71 6.49
CA LEU A 282 5.40 11.20 5.23
C LEU A 282 6.24 10.04 4.68
N SER A 283 7.57 10.16 4.69
CA SER A 283 8.49 9.08 4.28
C SER A 283 8.33 7.86 5.18
N LYS A 284 8.26 8.05 6.50
CA LYS A 284 7.98 6.97 7.46
C LYS A 284 6.64 6.30 7.19
N THR A 285 5.59 7.06 6.83
CA THR A 285 4.28 6.52 6.49
C THR A 285 4.32 5.70 5.20
N VAL A 286 4.96 6.19 4.13
CA VAL A 286 5.13 5.44 2.87
C VAL A 286 5.88 4.12 3.14
N ASN A 287 7.00 4.18 3.85
CA ASN A 287 7.80 3.01 4.19
C ASN A 287 7.03 2.03 5.09
N GLY A 288 6.24 2.56 6.03
CA GLY A 288 5.34 1.77 6.86
C GLY A 288 4.29 1.02 6.04
N ILE A 289 3.65 1.66 5.06
CA ILE A 289 2.65 1.00 4.18
C ILE A 289 3.28 -0.17 3.42
N VAL A 290 4.45 0.04 2.82
CA VAL A 290 5.17 -1.00 2.08
C VAL A 290 5.58 -2.15 2.99
N THR A 291 6.15 -1.83 4.16
CA THR A 291 6.62 -2.83 5.14
C THR A 291 5.46 -3.64 5.72
N ASP A 292 4.35 -2.99 6.09
CA ASP A 292 3.16 -3.66 6.64
C ASP A 292 2.56 -4.64 5.61
N LEU A 293 2.52 -4.24 4.33
CA LEU A 293 2.09 -5.11 3.24
C LEU A 293 3.06 -6.28 3.04
N ALA A 294 4.38 -6.04 3.11
CA ALA A 294 5.41 -7.07 3.00
C ALA A 294 5.26 -8.13 4.11
N VAL A 295 5.13 -7.69 5.37
CA VAL A 295 4.94 -8.56 6.53
C VAL A 295 3.67 -9.40 6.37
N THR A 296 2.57 -8.77 5.95
CA THR A 296 1.30 -9.49 5.73
C THR A 296 1.41 -10.51 4.60
N THR A 297 2.11 -10.14 3.52
CA THR A 297 2.36 -11.02 2.37
C THR A 297 3.21 -12.22 2.80
N LYS A 298 4.31 -11.99 3.52
CA LYS A 298 5.17 -13.03 4.10
C LYS A 298 4.38 -13.95 5.03
N GLN A 299 3.55 -13.40 5.91
CA GLN A 299 2.70 -14.20 6.80
C GLN A 299 1.72 -15.07 6.01
N LYS A 300 1.05 -14.54 4.98
CA LYS A 300 0.14 -15.34 4.15
C LYS A 300 0.86 -16.38 3.32
N LEU A 301 2.05 -16.08 2.79
CA LEU A 301 2.90 -17.06 2.10
C LEU A 301 3.34 -18.19 3.05
N SER A 302 3.73 -17.86 4.28
CA SER A 302 4.06 -18.86 5.30
C SER A 302 2.85 -19.64 5.79
N THR A 303 1.63 -19.08 5.71
CA THR A 303 0.37 -19.79 6.04
C THR A 303 -0.13 -20.64 4.86
N TYR A 304 0.27 -20.29 3.62
CA TYR A 304 0.04 -21.12 2.43
C TYR A 304 0.77 -22.47 2.53
N GLN A 305 1.93 -22.51 3.22
CA GLN A 305 2.73 -23.72 3.46
C GLN A 305 1.95 -24.85 4.19
N PRO A 306 1.30 -24.63 5.35
CA PRO A 306 0.44 -25.63 6.00
C PRO A 306 -0.96 -25.74 5.37
N GLY A 307 -1.49 -24.66 4.79
CA GLY A 307 -2.81 -24.65 4.15
C GLY A 307 -2.91 -25.58 2.92
N LEU A 308 -1.80 -25.86 2.25
CA LEU A 308 -1.73 -26.87 1.18
C LEU A 308 -2.08 -28.28 1.68
N VAL A 309 -1.65 -28.62 2.90
CA VAL A 309 -1.85 -29.95 3.50
C VAL A 309 -3.26 -30.06 4.11
N GLU A 310 -3.75 -29.00 4.77
CA GLU A 310 -5.04 -28.99 5.47
C GLU A 310 -6.27 -28.69 4.59
N ALA A 311 -6.18 -27.78 3.60
CA ALA A 311 -7.29 -27.52 2.66
C ALA A 311 -7.57 -28.73 1.75
N SER A 312 -6.71 -29.73 1.80
CA SER A 312 -6.83 -31.00 1.09
C SER A 312 -7.82 -31.99 1.71
N GLY A 313 -8.61 -31.56 2.70
CA GLY A 313 -9.78 -32.28 3.25
C GLY A 313 -10.83 -32.72 2.22
N ASP A 314 -10.61 -32.41 0.95
CA ASP A 314 -11.19 -33.10 -0.18
C ASP A 314 -10.79 -34.58 -0.18
N ARG A 315 -11.70 -35.42 0.33
CA ARG A 315 -11.59 -36.90 0.37
C ARG A 315 -11.57 -37.52 -1.04
N THR A 316 -11.68 -36.73 -2.10
CA THR A 316 -11.75 -37.20 -3.47
C THR A 316 -10.35 -37.30 -4.07
N VAL A 317 -9.60 -38.32 -3.67
CA VAL A 317 -8.45 -38.73 -4.49
C VAL A 317 -8.99 -39.20 -5.84
N THR A 318 -8.42 -38.70 -6.93
CA THR A 318 -8.84 -39.07 -8.28
C THR A 318 -8.64 -40.58 -8.44
N ARG A 319 -9.74 -41.32 -8.67
CA ARG A 319 -9.77 -42.80 -8.74
C ARG A 319 -8.88 -43.40 -9.84
N ASP A 320 -8.39 -42.56 -10.74
CA ASP A 320 -7.61 -42.88 -11.93
C ASP A 320 -6.09 -42.64 -11.77
N GLY A 321 -5.64 -42.08 -10.63
CA GLY A 321 -4.23 -41.75 -10.41
C GLY A 321 -3.73 -40.53 -11.20
N ASN A 322 -4.62 -39.67 -11.69
CA ASN A 322 -4.24 -38.44 -12.38
C ASN A 322 -3.61 -37.37 -11.47
N VAL A 323 -3.11 -36.30 -12.08
CA VAL A 323 -2.52 -35.15 -11.37
C VAL A 323 -3.55 -34.53 -10.43
N HIS A 324 -3.19 -34.46 -9.14
CA HIS A 324 -4.01 -33.87 -8.11
C HIS A 324 -4.00 -32.34 -8.26
N PRO A 325 -5.14 -31.63 -8.04
CA PRO A 325 -5.21 -30.18 -8.17
C PRO A 325 -4.12 -29.43 -7.38
N ILE A 326 -3.73 -29.94 -6.22
CA ILE A 326 -2.64 -29.38 -5.41
C ILE A 326 -1.32 -29.20 -6.19
N SER A 327 -1.01 -30.09 -7.14
CA SER A 327 0.21 -30.04 -7.95
C SER A 327 0.18 -28.93 -8.99
N SER A 328 -1.01 -28.45 -9.40
CA SER A 328 -1.16 -27.36 -10.37
C SER A 328 -1.22 -25.96 -9.74
N HIS A 329 -1.42 -25.87 -8.42
CA HIS A 329 -1.57 -24.59 -7.71
C HIS A 329 -0.24 -24.05 -7.16
N VAL A 330 0.76 -24.90 -6.93
CA VAL A 330 2.08 -24.53 -6.38
C VAL A 330 3.08 -23.89 -7.37
N PRO A 331 3.13 -24.26 -8.66
CA PRO A 331 4.14 -23.73 -9.58
C PRO A 331 3.94 -22.24 -9.95
N LYS A 332 2.70 -21.73 -9.85
CA LYS A 332 2.36 -20.34 -10.22
C LYS A 332 2.86 -19.29 -9.20
N PRO A 333 2.68 -19.47 -7.88
CA PRO A 333 3.28 -18.62 -6.85
C PRO A 333 4.81 -18.59 -6.92
N LEU A 334 5.44 -19.74 -7.20
CA LEU A 334 6.90 -19.86 -7.28
C LEU A 334 7.45 -18.88 -8.33
N LYS A 335 6.92 -18.84 -9.55
CA LYS A 335 7.38 -17.89 -10.59
C LYS A 335 7.38 -16.41 -10.18
N VAL A 336 6.50 -16.00 -9.27
CA VAL A 336 6.41 -14.60 -8.78
C VAL A 336 7.29 -14.39 -7.54
N LEU A 337 7.43 -15.42 -6.70
CA LEU A 337 8.33 -15.40 -5.52
C LEU A 337 9.80 -15.42 -5.89
N LEU A 338 10.13 -16.06 -7.02
CA LEU A 338 11.48 -16.10 -7.55
C LEU A 338 11.99 -14.75 -8.04
N SER A 339 11.09 -13.79 -8.31
CA SER A 339 11.56 -12.49 -8.74
C SER A 339 12.24 -11.70 -7.63
N LYS A 340 11.70 -11.57 -6.40
CA LYS A 340 12.23 -10.62 -5.39
C LYS A 340 11.77 -10.90 -3.95
N ASP A 341 12.68 -11.36 -3.08
CA ASP A 341 12.64 -11.10 -1.64
C ASP A 341 14.06 -11.21 -1.03
N LEU A 342 14.45 -10.28 -0.16
CA LEU A 342 15.84 -10.08 0.32
C LEU A 342 16.14 -10.67 1.71
N GLU A 343 15.13 -11.10 2.47
CA GLU A 343 15.34 -11.65 3.82
C GLU A 343 15.12 -13.16 3.95
N VAL A 344 14.53 -13.80 2.94
CA VAL A 344 14.47 -15.26 2.83
C VAL A 344 15.12 -15.61 1.50
N THR A 345 16.23 -16.35 1.52
CA THR A 345 16.88 -16.78 0.27
C THR A 345 15.82 -17.48 -0.60
N PRO A 346 15.50 -16.99 -1.82
CA PRO A 346 14.46 -17.57 -2.69
C PRO A 346 14.61 -19.09 -2.85
N VAL A 347 15.85 -19.55 -2.82
CA VAL A 347 16.30 -20.95 -2.75
C VAL A 347 15.65 -21.75 -1.62
N SER A 348 15.72 -21.28 -0.38
CA SER A 348 15.21 -22.04 0.78
C SER A 348 13.69 -22.11 0.80
N PHE A 349 13.02 -21.06 0.32
CA PHE A 349 11.57 -21.04 0.19
C PHE A 349 11.07 -22.04 -0.87
N VAL A 350 11.67 -22.03 -2.07
CA VAL A 350 11.31 -22.95 -3.15
C VAL A 350 11.55 -24.39 -2.74
N ASP A 351 12.70 -24.66 -2.14
CA ASP A 351 13.03 -26.00 -1.66
C ASP A 351 12.03 -26.49 -0.60
N THR A 352 11.64 -25.62 0.33
CA THR A 352 10.64 -25.93 1.36
C THR A 352 9.27 -26.21 0.75
N VAL A 353 8.80 -25.37 -0.17
CA VAL A 353 7.49 -25.53 -0.83
C VAL A 353 7.43 -26.81 -1.66
N VAL A 354 8.49 -27.11 -2.43
CA VAL A 354 8.56 -28.34 -3.22
C VAL A 354 8.63 -29.57 -2.30
N THR A 355 9.39 -29.50 -1.21
CA THR A 355 9.50 -30.59 -0.24
C THR A 355 8.16 -30.87 0.44
N GLN A 356 7.46 -29.85 0.91
CA GLN A 356 6.12 -30.00 1.51
C GLN A 356 5.08 -30.51 0.51
N LEU A 357 5.14 -30.07 -0.75
CA LEU A 357 4.26 -30.60 -1.79
C LEU A 357 4.52 -32.11 -2.02
N VAL A 358 5.78 -32.50 -2.07
CA VAL A 358 6.19 -33.91 -2.21
C VAL A 358 5.74 -34.75 -1.01
N GLU A 359 5.92 -34.25 0.21
CA GLU A 359 5.46 -34.90 1.44
C GLU A 359 3.92 -35.03 1.46
N GLY A 360 3.19 -33.97 1.11
CA GLY A 360 1.73 -33.96 1.03
C GLY A 360 1.19 -34.96 0.00
N LEU A 361 1.83 -35.04 -1.17
CA LEU A 361 1.47 -36.03 -2.20
C LEU A 361 1.78 -37.47 -1.76
N THR A 362 2.88 -37.67 -1.04
CA THR A 362 3.26 -38.99 -0.51
C THR A 362 2.25 -39.45 0.55
N MET A 363 1.90 -38.57 1.51
CA MET A 363 0.86 -38.86 2.50
C MET A 363 -0.51 -39.15 1.85
N LYS A 364 -0.87 -38.42 0.77
CA LYS A 364 -2.11 -38.71 0.02
C LYS A 364 -2.04 -40.05 -0.72
N ALA A 365 -0.89 -40.42 -1.25
CA ALA A 365 -0.70 -41.72 -1.87
C ALA A 365 -0.87 -42.86 -0.84
N ASP A 366 -0.43 -42.68 0.40
CA ASP A 366 -0.62 -43.66 1.47
C ASP A 366 -2.11 -43.81 1.86
N GLN A 367 -2.88 -42.73 1.76
CA GLN A 367 -4.33 -42.72 2.04
C GLN A 367 -5.17 -43.33 0.91
N LEU A 368 -4.61 -43.55 -0.28
CA LEU A 368 -5.31 -44.21 -1.39
C LEU A 368 -5.65 -45.65 -1.04
N LYS A 369 -6.95 -45.94 -0.94
CA LYS A 369 -7.47 -47.31 -0.86
C LYS A 369 -7.46 -47.93 -2.27
N GLY A 370 -6.64 -48.96 -2.49
CA GLY A 370 -6.58 -49.64 -3.79
C GLY A 370 -5.31 -50.48 -4.00
N LYS A 371 -5.10 -50.95 -5.24
CA LYS A 371 -3.88 -51.68 -5.62
C LYS A 371 -2.65 -50.77 -5.46
N GLU A 372 -1.58 -51.33 -4.92
CA GLU A 372 -0.33 -50.60 -4.68
C GLU A 372 0.24 -49.96 -5.95
N SER A 373 0.06 -50.62 -7.11
CA SER A 373 0.43 -50.06 -8.42
C SER A 373 -0.27 -48.73 -8.74
N LEU A 374 -1.51 -48.51 -8.30
CA LEU A 374 -2.22 -47.24 -8.51
C LEU A 374 -1.65 -46.11 -7.63
N LYS A 375 -1.11 -46.42 -6.46
CA LYS A 375 -0.40 -45.42 -5.65
C LYS A 375 0.88 -44.98 -6.35
N GLN A 376 1.62 -45.94 -6.89
CA GLN A 376 2.84 -45.66 -7.62
C GLN A 376 2.58 -44.83 -8.88
N ILE A 377 1.51 -45.12 -9.65
CA ILE A 377 1.18 -44.31 -10.83
C ILE A 377 0.73 -42.88 -10.47
N PHE A 378 0.01 -42.72 -9.36
CA PHE A 378 -0.34 -41.41 -8.82
C PHE A 378 0.90 -40.57 -8.51
N LEU A 379 1.90 -41.15 -7.84
CA LEU A 379 3.16 -40.47 -7.54
C LEU A 379 3.94 -40.13 -8.82
N VAL A 380 4.00 -41.05 -9.79
CA VAL A 380 4.67 -40.79 -11.09
C VAL A 380 4.07 -39.58 -11.80
N ASN A 381 2.73 -39.52 -11.89
CA ASN A 381 2.04 -38.43 -12.58
C ASN A 381 2.25 -37.08 -11.89
N ASN A 382 2.12 -37.04 -10.56
CA ASN A 382 2.23 -35.79 -9.81
C ASN A 382 3.68 -35.29 -9.72
N PHE A 383 4.66 -36.16 -9.48
CA PHE A 383 6.08 -35.77 -9.49
C PHE A 383 6.54 -35.38 -10.90
N GLY A 384 6.07 -36.07 -11.94
CA GLY A 384 6.30 -35.69 -13.33
C GLY A 384 5.76 -34.30 -13.64
N TYR A 385 4.56 -33.97 -13.16
CA TYR A 385 3.98 -32.64 -13.33
C TYR A 385 4.80 -31.56 -12.64
N ILE A 386 5.26 -31.79 -11.40
CA ILE A 386 6.10 -30.83 -10.65
C ILE A 386 7.39 -30.55 -11.43
N VAL A 387 8.12 -31.60 -11.83
CA VAL A 387 9.37 -31.50 -12.59
C VAL A 387 9.22 -30.68 -13.87
N ASN A 388 8.12 -30.88 -14.60
CA ASN A 388 7.84 -30.17 -15.84
C ASN A 388 7.32 -28.75 -15.63
N SER A 389 6.85 -28.42 -14.42
CA SER A 389 6.26 -27.12 -14.08
C SER A 389 7.23 -26.20 -13.35
N LEU A 390 8.40 -26.69 -12.95
CA LEU A 390 9.44 -25.87 -12.33
C LEU A 390 9.91 -24.77 -13.31
N PRO A 391 10.03 -23.52 -12.85
CA PRO A 391 10.37 -22.40 -13.70
C PRO A 391 11.87 -22.32 -14.02
N HIS A 392 12.18 -21.75 -15.18
CA HIS A 392 13.53 -21.30 -15.55
C HIS A 392 13.70 -19.82 -15.20
N CYS A 393 14.77 -19.49 -14.50
CA CYS A 393 15.18 -18.14 -14.18
C CYS A 393 16.24 -17.72 -15.21
N THR A 394 15.92 -16.74 -16.06
CA THR A 394 16.81 -16.29 -17.14
C THR A 394 17.61 -15.05 -16.80
N GLN A 395 17.37 -14.43 -15.63
CA GLN A 395 18.08 -13.23 -15.21
C GLN A 395 19.41 -13.58 -14.55
N PRO A 396 20.48 -12.78 -14.76
CA PRO A 396 21.81 -13.05 -14.19
C PRO A 396 21.83 -13.06 -12.65
N GLU A 397 21.01 -12.22 -12.02
CA GLU A 397 20.84 -12.15 -10.56
C GLU A 397 20.26 -13.43 -9.93
N ASP A 398 19.60 -14.28 -10.73
CA ASP A 398 18.95 -15.50 -10.26
C ASP A 398 19.79 -16.76 -10.55
N ALA A 399 21.06 -16.63 -10.91
CA ALA A 399 21.90 -17.76 -11.32
C ALA A 399 22.03 -18.84 -10.23
N ASP A 400 22.15 -18.44 -8.96
CA ASP A 400 22.22 -19.37 -7.83
C ASP A 400 20.90 -20.12 -7.62
N LEU A 401 19.79 -19.46 -7.89
CA LEU A 401 18.46 -20.02 -7.82
C LEU A 401 18.17 -20.97 -8.97
N GLU A 402 18.51 -20.61 -10.21
CA GLU A 402 18.43 -21.49 -11.38
C GLU A 402 19.26 -22.76 -11.14
N LYS A 403 20.48 -22.59 -10.62
CA LYS A 403 21.36 -23.70 -10.23
C LYS A 403 20.71 -24.56 -9.15
N GLN A 404 20.02 -24.00 -8.18
CA GLN A 404 19.35 -24.79 -7.15
C GLN A 404 18.11 -25.52 -7.70
N ILE A 405 17.26 -24.84 -8.47
CA ILE A 405 16.05 -25.43 -9.05
C ILE A 405 16.42 -26.57 -9.98
N HIS A 406 17.34 -26.35 -10.92
CA HIS A 406 17.67 -27.31 -11.96
C HIS A 406 18.84 -28.23 -11.61
N GLY A 407 19.72 -27.85 -10.68
CA GLY A 407 20.84 -28.66 -10.21
C GLY A 407 20.57 -29.50 -8.96
N THR A 408 19.61 -29.10 -8.11
CA THR A 408 19.32 -29.79 -6.85
C THR A 408 17.87 -30.29 -6.75
N ILE A 409 16.90 -29.38 -6.87
CA ILE A 409 15.49 -29.67 -6.60
C ILE A 409 14.89 -30.56 -7.69
N LYS A 410 15.05 -30.20 -8.96
CA LYS A 410 14.54 -30.96 -10.10
C LYS A 410 15.11 -32.39 -10.13
N PRO A 411 16.44 -32.62 -10.02
CA PRO A 411 16.99 -33.97 -9.95
C PRO A 411 16.43 -34.78 -8.76
N ARG A 412 16.26 -34.17 -7.58
CA ARG A 412 15.68 -34.85 -6.41
C ARG A 412 14.27 -35.37 -6.69
N VAL A 413 13.40 -34.53 -7.25
CA VAL A 413 12.01 -34.93 -7.58
C VAL A 413 11.97 -35.94 -8.73
N GLU A 414 12.88 -35.84 -9.72
CA GLU A 414 13.01 -36.81 -10.80
C GLU A 414 13.43 -38.20 -10.30
N VAL A 415 14.35 -38.28 -9.33
CA VAL A 415 14.73 -39.55 -8.69
C VAL A 415 13.51 -40.18 -8.01
N MET A 416 12.71 -39.40 -7.28
CA MET A 416 11.49 -39.89 -6.63
C MET A 416 10.46 -40.40 -7.64
N ARG A 417 10.26 -39.67 -8.75
CA ARG A 417 9.41 -40.11 -9.87
C ARG A 417 9.90 -41.43 -10.47
N ASN A 418 11.20 -41.54 -10.74
CA ASN A 418 11.78 -42.72 -11.36
C ASN A 418 11.71 -43.95 -10.42
N ASN A 419 11.89 -43.75 -9.11
CA ASN A 419 11.71 -44.79 -8.12
C ASN A 419 10.27 -45.30 -8.07
N ALA A 420 9.28 -44.39 -8.07
CA ALA A 420 7.86 -44.75 -8.13
C ALA A 420 7.52 -45.49 -9.44
N LEU A 421 8.09 -45.07 -10.58
CA LEU A 421 7.93 -45.77 -11.86
C LEU A 421 8.52 -47.18 -11.82
N GLY A 422 9.72 -47.34 -11.25
CA GLY A 422 10.33 -48.66 -11.06
C GLY A 422 9.47 -49.58 -10.20
N ALA A 423 8.94 -49.06 -9.08
CA ALA A 423 8.02 -49.80 -8.21
C ALA A 423 6.72 -50.18 -8.95
N PHE A 424 6.15 -49.28 -9.75
CA PHE A 424 4.99 -49.57 -10.58
C PHE A 424 5.25 -50.71 -11.57
N ILE A 425 6.38 -50.65 -12.30
CA ILE A 425 6.77 -51.68 -13.27
C ILE A 425 6.97 -53.02 -12.57
N HIS A 426 7.61 -53.01 -11.40
CA HIS A 426 7.83 -54.21 -10.61
C HIS A 426 6.51 -54.88 -10.19
N LEU A 427 5.61 -54.10 -9.58
CA LEU A 427 4.32 -54.58 -9.10
C LEU A 427 3.38 -55.00 -10.23
N SER A 428 3.46 -54.36 -11.39
CA SER A 428 2.51 -54.60 -12.49
C SER A 428 3.00 -55.64 -13.50
N TYR A 429 4.31 -55.76 -13.71
CA TYR A 429 4.86 -56.58 -14.80
C TYR A 429 5.93 -57.57 -14.34
N LEU A 430 6.81 -57.22 -13.39
CA LEU A 430 7.86 -58.17 -12.98
C LEU A 430 7.28 -59.31 -12.14
N PHE A 431 6.32 -59.06 -11.27
CA PHE A 431 5.59 -60.13 -10.58
C PHE A 431 4.87 -61.07 -11.56
N PHE A 432 4.31 -60.52 -12.64
CA PHE A 432 3.71 -61.33 -13.71
C PHE A 432 4.76 -62.15 -14.45
N LYS A 433 5.93 -61.57 -14.75
CA LYS A 433 7.05 -62.27 -15.39
C LYS A 433 7.62 -63.39 -14.52
N GLU A 434 7.72 -63.17 -13.21
CA GLU A 434 8.15 -64.20 -12.26
C GLU A 434 7.18 -65.39 -12.23
N ASN A 435 5.87 -65.14 -12.32
CA ASN A 435 4.85 -66.19 -12.46
C ASN A 435 4.92 -66.94 -13.81
N LEU A 436 5.54 -66.36 -14.83
CA LEU A 436 5.74 -67.01 -16.13
C LEU A 436 7.00 -67.90 -16.19
N ASN A 437 7.97 -67.71 -15.29
CA ASN A 437 9.17 -68.56 -15.21
C ASN A 437 8.80 -70.04 -15.01
N ASP A 438 9.64 -70.96 -15.50
CA ASP A 438 9.38 -72.41 -15.41
C ASP A 438 8.98 -72.84 -13.98
N PRO A 439 8.02 -73.79 -13.84
CA PRO A 439 7.65 -74.29 -12.53
C PRO A 439 8.91 -74.75 -11.79
N THR A 440 9.06 -74.35 -10.53
CA THR A 440 10.17 -74.80 -9.67
C THR A 440 10.12 -76.32 -9.43
N GLU A 441 8.94 -76.92 -9.60
CA GLU A 441 8.73 -78.36 -9.51
C GLU A 441 8.97 -79.05 -10.86
N THR A 442 9.75 -80.14 -10.85
CA THR A 442 10.07 -80.92 -12.04
C THR A 442 8.81 -81.57 -12.64
N LEU A 443 8.49 -81.24 -13.88
CA LEU A 443 7.39 -81.87 -14.62
C LEU A 443 7.68 -83.37 -14.84
N GLN A 444 6.74 -84.22 -14.43
CA GLN A 444 6.81 -85.67 -14.54
C GLN A 444 5.99 -86.18 -15.74
N TYR A 445 6.58 -87.11 -16.48
CA TYR A 445 5.98 -87.76 -17.64
C TYR A 445 5.65 -89.22 -17.33
N THR A 446 4.56 -89.70 -17.93
CA THR A 446 4.19 -91.12 -17.89
C THR A 446 5.22 -91.98 -18.63
N LYS A 447 5.32 -93.27 -18.27
CA LYS A 447 6.26 -94.22 -18.89
C LYS A 447 6.03 -94.26 -20.41
N GLY A 448 7.02 -93.81 -21.18
CA GLY A 448 6.91 -93.62 -22.64
C GLY A 448 7.18 -92.17 -23.10
N GLY A 449 7.44 -91.24 -22.19
CA GLY A 449 8.10 -89.95 -22.46
C GLY A 449 7.26 -88.84 -23.11
N ASN A 450 6.09 -89.17 -23.66
CA ASN A 450 5.35 -88.23 -24.52
C ASN A 450 4.07 -87.65 -23.88
N VAL A 451 3.69 -88.08 -22.67
CA VAL A 451 2.45 -87.64 -22.00
C VAL A 451 2.73 -87.26 -20.56
N LEU A 452 2.38 -86.04 -20.17
CA LEU A 452 2.50 -85.54 -18.79
C LEU A 452 1.60 -86.32 -17.83
N THR A 453 2.04 -86.48 -16.58
CA THR A 453 1.17 -86.99 -15.51
C THR A 453 0.03 -86.01 -15.22
N LEU A 454 -1.08 -86.52 -14.66
CA LEU A 454 -2.21 -85.69 -14.22
C LEU A 454 -1.77 -84.56 -13.27
N GLU A 455 -0.82 -84.85 -12.39
CA GLU A 455 -0.32 -83.89 -11.41
C GLU A 455 0.53 -82.79 -12.08
N SER A 456 1.40 -83.15 -13.03
CA SER A 456 2.13 -82.15 -13.83
C SER A 456 1.23 -81.34 -14.75
N GLY A 457 0.14 -81.93 -15.25
CA GLY A 457 -0.93 -81.21 -15.97
C GLY A 457 -1.70 -80.24 -15.07
N ARG A 458 -1.97 -80.62 -13.81
CA ARG A 458 -2.60 -79.77 -12.79
C ARG A 458 -1.70 -78.59 -12.43
N LEU A 459 -0.41 -78.82 -12.21
CA LEU A 459 0.59 -77.77 -11.93
C LEU A 459 0.69 -76.74 -13.05
N LEU A 460 0.73 -77.19 -14.32
CA LEU A 460 0.70 -76.28 -15.47
C LEU A 460 -0.63 -75.51 -15.54
N LYS A 461 -1.76 -76.18 -15.33
CA LYS A 461 -3.07 -75.52 -15.35
C LYS A 461 -3.19 -74.49 -14.23
N GLU A 462 -2.74 -74.80 -13.02
CA GLU A 462 -2.71 -73.86 -11.89
C GLU A 462 -1.83 -72.65 -12.22
N LYS A 463 -0.62 -72.87 -12.76
CA LYS A 463 0.28 -71.79 -13.23
C LYS A 463 -0.38 -70.84 -14.25
N PHE A 464 -1.08 -71.37 -15.25
CA PHE A 464 -1.76 -70.55 -16.27
C PHE A 464 -3.14 -70.04 -15.83
N SER A 465 -3.66 -70.51 -14.68
CA SER A 465 -4.96 -70.08 -14.13
C SER A 465 -4.83 -69.05 -13.02
N VAL A 466 -3.63 -68.80 -12.48
CA VAL A 466 -3.39 -67.71 -11.52
C VAL A 466 -3.80 -66.39 -12.17
N ARG A 467 -4.91 -65.82 -11.70
CA ARG A 467 -5.30 -64.46 -12.07
C ARG A 467 -4.45 -63.47 -11.26
N PRO A 468 -3.80 -62.49 -11.91
CA PRO A 468 -3.04 -61.43 -11.24
C PRO A 468 -3.93 -60.43 -10.49
#